data_AF-B2KYE4-F1
#
_entry.id   AF-B2KYE4-F1
#
_cell.length_a   1.000
_cell.length_b   1.000
_cell.length_c   1.000
_cell.angle_alpha   90.00
_cell.angle_beta   90.00
_cell.angle_gamma   90.00
#
_symmetry.space_group_name_H-M   'P 1'
#
loop_
_entity.id
_entity.type
_entity.pdbx_description
1 polymer ?
#
loop_
_entity_poly.entity_id
_entity_poly.type
_entity_poly.pdbx_seq_one_letter_code
_entity_poly.pdbx_strand_id
1 'polypeptide(L)'
;VRSKERICHCFSKDEKPVEAIRICSEVLQMEPDNVNALKDRAEAYLIEEMYDEAIQDYEAAQEHNENDQQIREGLEKAQRLLKQSQKRDYYKILGVKRNAKKQEIIKAYRKLALQWHPDNFQNEKKKK
;
A
#
# COMPACT_ATOMS: atom_id res chain seq x y z
N VAL A 1 -8.70 -23.23 13.90
CA VAL A 1 -7.99 -22.61 12.75
C VAL A 1 -8.98 -22.13 11.68
N ARG A 2 -9.82 -23.03 11.14
CA ARG A 2 -10.83 -22.72 10.10
C ARG A 2 -11.82 -21.57 10.41
N SER A 3 -12.18 -21.37 11.68
CA SER A 3 -13.01 -20.22 12.09
C SER A 3 -12.27 -18.89 11.96
N LYS A 4 -10.99 -18.85 12.33
CA LYS A 4 -10.14 -17.66 12.19
C LYS A 4 -9.83 -17.34 10.73
N GLU A 5 -9.65 -18.35 9.87
CA GLU A 5 -9.52 -18.17 8.41
C GLU A 5 -10.73 -17.42 7.85
N ARG A 6 -11.96 -17.86 8.17
CA ARG A 6 -13.18 -17.17 7.73
C ARG A 6 -13.31 -15.76 8.29
N ILE A 7 -12.88 -15.53 9.53
CA ILE A 7 -12.88 -14.19 10.14
C ILE A 7 -11.88 -13.27 9.43
N CYS A 8 -10.67 -13.75 9.13
CA CYS A 8 -9.66 -13.06 8.32
C CYS A 8 -10.26 -12.66 6.96
N HIS A 9 -10.89 -13.61 6.28
CA HIS A 9 -11.56 -13.36 5.00
C HIS A 9 -12.65 -12.29 5.10
N CYS A 10 -13.51 -12.36 6.12
CA CYS A 10 -14.55 -11.36 6.35
C CYS A 10 -13.95 -9.96 6.57
N PHE A 11 -12.91 -9.81 7.39
CA PHE A 11 -12.29 -8.50 7.61
C PHE A 11 -11.60 -7.94 6.37
N SER A 12 -10.95 -8.80 5.57
CA SER A 12 -10.36 -8.38 4.30
C SER A 12 -11.44 -7.84 3.33
N LYS A 13 -12.54 -8.59 3.16
CA LYS A 13 -13.65 -8.19 2.28
C LYS A 13 -14.46 -7.00 2.80
N ASP A 14 -14.46 -6.75 4.10
CA ASP A 14 -15.08 -5.58 4.73
C ASP A 14 -14.16 -4.34 4.73
N GLU A 15 -13.03 -4.39 4.01
CA GLU A 15 -12.03 -3.31 3.91
C GLU A 15 -11.54 -2.82 5.29
N LYS A 16 -11.37 -3.76 6.23
CA LYS A 16 -10.80 -3.53 7.57
C LYS A 16 -9.39 -4.10 7.66
N PRO A 17 -8.40 -3.42 7.06
CA PRO A 17 -7.08 -4.00 6.84
C PRO A 17 -6.31 -4.28 8.15
N VAL A 18 -6.44 -3.43 9.17
CA VAL A 18 -5.73 -3.60 10.45
C VAL A 18 -6.16 -4.89 11.16
N GLU A 19 -7.47 -5.11 11.27
CA GLU A 19 -8.03 -6.34 11.84
C GLU A 19 -7.75 -7.56 10.97
N ALA A 20 -7.84 -7.41 9.64
CA ALA A 20 -7.52 -8.47 8.69
C ALA A 20 -6.07 -8.93 8.86
N ILE A 21 -5.09 -8.03 8.79
CA ILE A 21 -3.65 -8.35 8.93
C ILE A 21 -3.39 -9.09 10.23
N ARG A 22 -3.98 -8.63 11.34
CA ARG A 22 -3.81 -9.28 12.65
C ARG A 22 -4.35 -10.71 12.65
N ILE A 23 -5.60 -10.92 12.23
CA ILE A 23 -6.22 -12.25 12.27
C ILE A 23 -5.60 -13.19 11.25
N CYS A 24 -5.32 -12.72 10.03
CA CYS A 24 -4.66 -13.53 9.01
C CYS A 24 -3.24 -13.93 9.46
N SER A 25 -2.51 -13.05 10.15
CA SER A 25 -1.20 -13.42 10.72
C SER A 25 -1.31 -14.48 11.80
N GLU A 26 -2.33 -14.44 12.65
CA GLU A 26 -2.60 -15.53 13.61
C GLU A 26 -2.92 -16.86 12.90
N VAL A 27 -3.61 -16.81 11.76
CA VAL A 27 -3.89 -18.01 10.94
C VAL A 27 -2.59 -18.58 10.38
N LEU A 28 -1.75 -17.73 9.79
CA LEU A 28 -0.49 -18.12 9.16
C LEU A 28 0.59 -18.56 10.17
N GLN A 29 0.49 -18.16 11.44
CA GLN A 29 1.30 -18.75 12.50
C GLN A 29 0.99 -20.24 12.74
N MET A 30 -0.25 -20.67 12.50
CA MET A 30 -0.67 -22.06 12.67
C MET A 30 -0.57 -22.86 11.36
N GLU A 31 -0.91 -22.22 10.23
CA GLU A 31 -0.90 -22.80 8.89
C GLU A 31 -0.16 -21.83 7.94
N PRO A 32 1.18 -21.87 7.90
CA PRO A 32 1.97 -20.93 7.07
C PRO A 32 1.64 -20.99 5.58
N ASP A 33 1.27 -22.17 5.10
CA ASP A 33 1.02 -22.46 3.68
C ASP A 33 -0.45 -22.20 3.28
N ASN A 34 -1.24 -21.54 4.16
CA ASN A 34 -2.65 -21.28 3.89
C ASN A 34 -2.83 -20.18 2.84
N VAL A 35 -3.04 -20.61 1.59
CA VAL A 35 -3.20 -19.74 0.41
C VAL A 35 -4.31 -18.70 0.58
N ASN A 36 -5.45 -19.04 1.21
CA ASN A 36 -6.54 -18.07 1.40
C ASN A 36 -6.12 -16.96 2.36
N ALA A 37 -5.50 -17.32 3.48
CA ALA A 37 -5.04 -16.35 4.47
C ALA A 37 -3.92 -15.46 3.94
N LEU A 38 -3.01 -16.00 3.11
CA LEU A 38 -1.99 -15.22 2.40
C LEU A 38 -2.63 -14.20 1.44
N LYS A 39 -3.60 -14.63 0.62
CA LYS A 39 -4.30 -13.74 -0.32
C LYS A 39 -5.08 -12.64 0.39
N ASP A 40 -5.84 -13.00 1.43
CA ASP A 40 -6.64 -12.05 2.20
C ASP A 40 -5.75 -11.05 2.95
N ARG A 41 -4.58 -11.48 3.47
CA ARG A 41 -3.60 -10.59 4.10
C ARG A 41 -2.91 -9.68 3.09
N ALA A 42 -2.55 -10.20 1.92
CA ALA A 42 -1.98 -9.41 0.83
C ALA A 42 -2.95 -8.33 0.34
N GLU A 43 -4.24 -8.64 0.22
CA GLU A 43 -5.28 -7.65 -0.09
C GLU A 43 -5.34 -6.54 0.96
N ALA A 44 -5.27 -6.88 2.25
CA ALA A 44 -5.23 -5.90 3.33
C ALA A 44 -3.97 -5.01 3.28
N TYR A 45 -2.80 -5.58 2.99
CA TYR A 45 -1.57 -4.81 2.80
C TYR A 45 -1.64 -3.86 1.60
N LEU A 46 -2.32 -4.25 0.52
CA LEU A 46 -2.55 -3.35 -0.62
C LEU A 46 -3.38 -2.11 -0.23
N ILE A 47 -4.33 -2.25 0.69
CA ILE A 47 -5.14 -1.13 1.20
C ILE A 47 -4.28 -0.18 2.05
N GLU A 48 -3.38 -0.73 2.87
CA GLU A 48 -2.45 0.03 3.71
C GLU A 48 -1.22 0.56 2.95
N GLU A 49 -1.18 0.43 1.62
CA GLU A 49 -0.03 0.79 0.78
C GLU A 49 1.29 0.09 1.13
N MET A 50 1.21 -1.04 1.85
CA MET A 50 2.34 -1.91 2.23
C MET A 50 2.65 -2.90 1.11
N TYR A 51 3.17 -2.39 -0.01
CA TYR A 51 3.29 -3.17 -1.24
C TYR A 51 4.34 -4.29 -1.18
N ASP A 52 5.44 -4.08 -0.44
CA ASP A 52 6.50 -5.08 -0.31
C ASP A 52 5.99 -6.34 0.42
N GLU A 53 5.27 -6.14 1.53
CA GLU A 53 4.63 -7.23 2.29
C GLU A 53 3.54 -7.93 1.48
N ALA A 54 2.74 -7.17 0.70
CA ALA A 54 1.75 -7.76 -0.20
C ALA A 54 2.39 -8.67 -1.27
N ILE A 55 3.53 -8.27 -1.84
CA ILE A 55 4.26 -9.07 -2.83
C ILE A 55 4.77 -10.35 -2.19
N GLN A 56 5.37 -10.27 -0.99
CA GLN A 56 5.86 -11.43 -0.25
C GLN A 56 4.74 -12.46 0.00
N ASP A 57 3.55 -12.01 0.42
CA ASP A 57 2.42 -12.90 0.66
C ASP A 57 1.91 -13.55 -0.64
N TYR A 58 1.87 -12.82 -1.76
CA TYR A 58 1.49 -13.40 -3.05
C TYR A 58 2.53 -14.36 -3.61
N GLU A 59 3.83 -14.09 -3.42
CA GLU A 59 4.91 -15.01 -3.81
C GLU A 59 4.82 -16.32 -3.01
N ALA A 60 4.65 -16.24 -1.69
CA ALA A 60 4.42 -17.41 -0.85
C ALA A 60 3.16 -18.18 -1.27
N ALA A 61 2.07 -17.48 -1.62
CA ALA A 61 0.85 -18.13 -2.09
C ALA A 61 1.05 -18.81 -3.46
N GLN A 62 1.89 -18.25 -4.33
CA GLN A 62 2.18 -18.79 -5.66
C GLN A 62 2.98 -20.10 -5.60
N GLU A 63 3.85 -20.28 -4.60
CA GLU A 63 4.61 -21.52 -4.38
C GLU A 63 3.70 -22.73 -4.13
N HIS A 64 2.53 -22.51 -3.51
CA HIS A 64 1.57 -23.57 -3.20
C HIS A 64 0.47 -23.73 -4.26
N ASN A 65 0.24 -22.72 -5.11
CA ASN A 65 -0.77 -22.76 -6.16
C ASN A 65 -0.39 -21.91 -7.39
N GLU A 66 0.39 -22.51 -8.30
CA GLU A 66 0.95 -21.83 -9.47
C GLU A 66 -0.09 -21.33 -10.51
N ASN A 67 -1.28 -21.94 -10.52
CA ASN A 67 -2.31 -21.71 -11.55
C ASN A 67 -3.44 -20.78 -11.10
N ASP A 68 -3.40 -20.24 -9.89
CA ASP A 68 -4.44 -19.30 -9.42
C ASP A 68 -4.27 -17.93 -10.08
N GLN A 69 -5.23 -17.58 -10.94
CA GLN A 69 -5.28 -16.29 -11.62
C GLN A 69 -5.31 -15.11 -10.64
N GLN A 70 -5.97 -15.25 -9.49
CA GLN A 70 -6.09 -14.16 -8.51
C GLN A 70 -4.74 -13.82 -7.87
N ILE A 71 -3.89 -14.82 -7.63
CA ILE A 71 -2.54 -14.60 -7.08
C ILE A 71 -1.68 -13.85 -8.08
N ARG A 72 -1.72 -14.28 -9.35
CA ARG A 72 -0.94 -13.64 -10.43
C ARG A 72 -1.37 -12.19 -10.65
N GLU A 73 -2.66 -11.93 -10.72
CA GLU A 73 -3.21 -10.57 -10.87
C GLU A 73 -2.90 -9.70 -9.64
N GLY A 74 -3.00 -10.27 -8.44
CA GLY A 74 -2.64 -9.61 -7.18
C GLY A 74 -1.16 -9.19 -7.14
N LEU A 75 -0.27 -10.11 -7.51
CA LEU A 75 1.18 -9.87 -7.56
C LEU A 75 1.55 -8.81 -8.60
N GLU A 76 0.99 -8.89 -9.82
CA GLU A 76 1.21 -7.87 -10.85
C GLU A 76 0.70 -6.49 -10.39
N LYS A 77 -0.47 -6.44 -9.75
CA LYS A 77 -1.04 -5.21 -9.18
C LYS A 77 -0.12 -4.63 -8.10
N ALA A 78 0.37 -5.45 -7.17
CA ALA A 78 1.26 -5.04 -6.09
C ALA A 78 2.59 -4.48 -6.63
N GLN A 79 3.23 -5.20 -7.56
CA GLN A 79 4.47 -4.74 -8.22
C GLN A 79 4.28 -3.43 -8.99
N ARG A 80 3.13 -3.28 -9.69
CA ARG A 80 2.81 -2.03 -10.41
C ARG A 80 2.68 -0.85 -9.45
N LEU A 81 2.00 -1.05 -8.32
CA LEU A 81 1.81 -0.02 -7.29
C LEU A 81 3.12 0.33 -6.59
N LEU A 82 3.96 -0.66 -6.25
CA LEU A 82 5.31 -0.44 -5.72
C LEU A 82 6.16 0.40 -6.68
N LYS A 83 6.18 0.04 -7.96
CA LYS A 83 6.91 0.81 -8.98
C LYS A 83 6.36 2.24 -9.13
N GLN A 84 5.07 2.44 -8.91
CA GLN A 84 4.45 3.76 -8.95
C GLN A 84 4.77 4.57 -7.68
N SER A 85 4.80 3.95 -6.50
CA SER A 85 5.09 4.62 -5.22
C SER A 85 6.54 5.08 -5.12
N GLN A 86 7.48 4.33 -5.69
CA GLN A 86 8.89 4.71 -5.78
C GLN A 86 9.13 5.93 -6.68
N LYS A 87 8.20 6.24 -7.60
CA LYS A 87 8.31 7.41 -8.48
C LYS A 87 7.81 8.66 -7.78
N ARG A 88 8.62 9.73 -7.84
CA ARG A 88 8.20 11.06 -7.37
C ARG A 88 7.09 11.62 -8.25
N ASP A 89 5.88 11.72 -7.71
CA ASP A 89 4.77 12.38 -8.40
C ASP A 89 4.84 13.90 -8.15
N TYR A 90 5.47 14.64 -9.07
CA TYR A 90 5.63 16.09 -8.98
C TYR A 90 4.29 16.84 -8.93
N TYR A 91 3.24 16.31 -9.57
CA TYR A 91 1.92 16.91 -9.56
C TYR A 91 1.26 16.74 -8.19
N LYS A 92 1.42 15.56 -7.57
CA LYS A 92 1.00 15.31 -6.17
C LYS A 92 1.71 16.24 -5.19
N ILE A 93 3.02 16.46 -5.36
CA ILE A 93 3.81 17.41 -4.53
C ILE A 93 3.27 18.84 -4.65
N LEU A 94 2.97 19.28 -5.87
CA LEU A 94 2.42 20.61 -6.13
C LEU A 94 0.92 20.73 -5.78
N GLY A 95 0.23 19.61 -5.48
CA GLY A 95 -1.21 19.59 -5.20
C GLY A 95 -2.08 19.95 -6.41
N VAL A 96 -1.60 19.68 -7.63
CA VAL A 96 -2.32 19.99 -8.88
C VAL A 96 -2.65 18.72 -9.66
N LYS A 97 -3.63 18.79 -10.56
CA LYS A 97 -3.97 17.65 -11.43
C LYS A 97 -2.84 17.36 -12.42
N ARG A 98 -2.74 16.10 -12.88
CA ARG A 98 -1.74 15.69 -13.90
C ARG A 98 -1.89 16.41 -15.24
N ASN A 99 -3.07 16.95 -15.55
CA ASN A 99 -3.35 17.74 -16.74
C ASN A 99 -3.37 19.26 -16.46
N ALA A 100 -2.84 19.70 -15.31
CA ALA A 100 -2.83 21.12 -14.93
C ALA A 100 -2.10 21.99 -15.95
N LYS A 101 -2.63 23.19 -16.18
CA LYS A 101 -2.01 24.15 -17.11
C LYS A 101 -0.75 24.74 -16.47
N LYS A 102 0.20 25.19 -17.32
CA LYS A 102 1.45 25.84 -16.88
C LYS A 102 1.21 26.97 -15.87
N GLN A 103 0.15 27.76 -16.05
CA GLN A 103 -0.22 28.85 -15.13
C GLN A 103 -0.59 28.34 -13.72
N GLU A 104 -1.32 27.22 -13.62
CA GLU A 104 -1.72 26.61 -12.35
C GLU A 104 -0.50 26.03 -11.62
N ILE A 105 0.41 25.39 -12.36
CA ILE A 105 1.68 24.87 -11.85
C ILE A 105 2.52 25.99 -11.26
N ILE A 106 2.70 27.11 -11.99
CA ILE A 106 3.47 28.26 -11.51
C ILE A 106 2.83 28.86 -10.26
N LYS A 107 1.49 28.97 -10.22
CA LYS A 107 0.76 29.50 -9.07
C LYS A 107 0.95 28.63 -7.82
N ALA A 108 0.83 27.32 -7.97
CA ALA A 108 1.06 26.35 -6.88
C ALA A 108 2.51 26.39 -6.39
N TYR A 109 3.48 26.40 -7.33
CA TYR A 109 4.90 26.49 -7.01
C TYR A 109 5.23 27.74 -6.19
N ARG A 110 4.79 28.93 -6.63
CA ARG A 110 5.07 30.19 -5.90
C ARG A 110 4.52 30.16 -4.48
N LYS A 111 3.32 29.61 -4.29
CA LYS A 111 2.69 29.48 -2.97
C LYS A 111 3.50 28.54 -2.06
N LEU A 112 3.88 27.37 -2.56
CA LEU A 112 4.64 26.39 -1.79
C LEU A 112 6.08 26.85 -1.53
N ALA A 113 6.74 27.48 -2.49
CA ALA A 113 8.08 28.02 -2.34
C ALA A 113 8.12 29.10 -1.25
N LEU A 114 7.12 29.99 -1.21
CA LEU A 114 7.01 30.97 -0.13
C LEU A 114 6.75 30.30 1.22
N GLN A 115 5.86 29.32 1.28
CA GLN A 115 5.53 28.62 2.54
C GLN A 115 6.72 27.83 3.09
N TRP A 116 7.41 27.09 2.22
CA TRP A 116 8.51 26.20 2.57
C TRP A 116 9.89 26.84 2.45
N HIS A 117 9.97 28.16 2.28
CA HIS A 117 11.25 28.87 2.24
C HIS A 117 12.00 28.67 3.57
N PRO A 118 13.29 28.28 3.57
CA PRO A 118 14.05 28.04 4.80
C PRO A 118 14.04 29.24 5.76
N ASP A 119 14.00 30.47 5.26
CA ASP A 119 13.93 31.70 6.07
C ASP A 119 12.68 31.76 6.97
N ASN A 120 11.60 31.05 6.65
CA ASN A 120 10.41 30.98 7.51
C ASN A 120 10.61 30.06 8.73
N PHE A 121 11.66 29.22 8.73
CA PHE A 121 11.92 28.21 9.76
C PHE A 121 13.26 28.47 10.46
N GLN A 122 13.41 29.65 11.07
CA GLN A 122 14.64 30.08 11.76
C GLN A 122 14.91 29.37 13.10
N ASN A 123 14.13 28.35 13.49
CA ASN A 123 14.31 27.62 14.76
C ASN A 123 14.74 26.17 14.55
N GLU A 124 16.01 25.90 14.88
CA GLU A 124 16.71 24.60 15.00
C GLU A 124 16.13 23.63 16.06
N LYS A 125 14.81 23.61 16.31
CA LYS A 125 14.19 22.73 17.34
C LYS A 125 13.06 21.82 16.88
N LYS A 126 12.79 21.68 15.58
CA LYS A 126 11.92 20.60 15.08
C LYS A 126 12.47 19.97 13.81
N LYS A 127 13.66 19.41 13.92
CA LYS A 127 14.13 18.30 13.06
C LYS A 127 14.09 17.02 13.91
N LYS A 128 12.91 16.44 14.09
CA LYS A 128 12.69 15.05 14.48
C LYS A 128 11.37 14.59 13.91
#